data_AF-A0A3M0Y6A0-F1
#
_entry.id   AF-A0A3M0Y6A0-F1
#
_cell.length_a   1.000
_cell.length_b   1.000
_cell.length_c   1.000
_cell.angle_alpha   90.00
_cell.angle_beta   90.00
_cell.angle_gamma   90.00
#
_symmetry.space_group_name_H-M   'P 1'
#
loop_
_entity.id
_entity.type
_entity.pdbx_description
1 polymer ?
#
loop_
_entity_poly.entity_id
_entity_poly.type
_entity_poly.pdbx_seq_one_letter_code
_entity_poly.pdbx_strand_id
1 'polypeptide(L)'
;MTATTKASENGDRAASSIDGKGLVIAPVEQNRGKEGAIASTNEAFSAAPLPPKVLLEDVPIGKQTRPLNCELQSASDLAWYYGFPYTWDEIFAYVGHDPNGNPHKGFVGRSLDDPPGRLYPYGYGVYAEPIARALKQIGLPAKVHYNESREWLKEQVAAGNPVMIWATGTMEVRPVETWTTKDGVIVRGVRGEHTFLVIGYDENGVWLGDPWDGQRDYYSW
;
A
#
# COMPACT_ATOMS: atom_id res chain seq x y z
N MET A 1 -13.15 -60.79 12.88
CA MET A 1 -14.13 -59.72 13.14
C MET A 1 -13.39 -58.40 12.97
N THR A 2 -13.69 -57.45 12.09
CA THR A 2 -14.66 -57.31 11.00
C THR A 2 -14.14 -56.11 10.19
N ALA A 3 -14.21 -56.14 8.87
CA ALA A 3 -14.02 -54.97 8.02
C ALA A 3 -15.17 -53.96 8.22
N THR A 4 -15.00 -52.68 7.83
CA THR A 4 -15.81 -51.95 6.81
C THR A 4 -15.57 -50.42 6.86
N THR A 5 -14.82 -49.94 5.87
CA THR A 5 -15.04 -48.86 4.87
C THR A 5 -16.05 -47.69 5.05
N LYS A 6 -15.66 -46.57 4.38
CA LYS A 6 -16.43 -45.45 3.73
C LYS A 6 -16.75 -44.22 4.60
N ALA A 7 -16.71 -42.96 4.13
CA ALA A 7 -16.51 -42.36 2.79
C ALA A 7 -16.23 -40.83 2.90
N SER A 8 -15.68 -40.28 1.80
CA SER A 8 -15.82 -38.92 1.20
C SER A 8 -15.43 -37.69 2.05
N GLU A 9 -14.94 -36.58 1.51
CA GLU A 9 -15.30 -35.90 0.25
C GLU A 9 -14.23 -34.84 -0.11
N ASN A 10 -14.26 -34.41 -1.36
CA ASN A 10 -13.40 -33.43 -2.02
C ASN A 10 -13.24 -32.09 -1.28
N GLY A 11 -12.08 -31.45 -1.48
CA GLY A 11 -11.84 -30.06 -1.10
C GLY A 11 -10.56 -29.49 -1.70
N ASP A 12 -10.44 -29.59 -3.02
CA ASP A 12 -9.47 -28.85 -3.82
C ASP A 12 -9.85 -27.35 -3.79
N ARG A 13 -8.97 -26.48 -3.27
CA ARG A 13 -8.71 -25.12 -3.76
C ARG A 13 -7.73 -24.36 -2.87
N ALA A 14 -6.65 -23.97 -3.54
CA ALA A 14 -5.66 -22.96 -3.18
C ALA A 14 -6.19 -21.83 -2.28
N ALA A 15 -5.49 -21.60 -1.17
CA ALA A 15 -5.56 -20.34 -0.44
C ALA A 15 -4.75 -19.30 -1.22
N SER A 16 -5.40 -18.64 -2.19
CA SER A 16 -4.93 -17.39 -2.80
C SER A 16 -5.84 -16.26 -2.32
N SER A 17 -5.36 -15.40 -1.41
CA SER A 17 -5.67 -13.98 -1.47
C SER A 17 -4.62 -13.19 -0.70
N ILE A 18 -3.96 -12.32 -1.44
CA ILE A 18 -3.28 -11.14 -0.92
C ILE A 18 -4.38 -10.20 -0.43
N ASP A 19 -4.70 -10.26 0.86
CA ASP A 19 -5.62 -9.34 1.50
C ASP A 19 -4.95 -7.96 1.59
N GLY A 20 -5.27 -7.12 0.60
CA GLY A 20 -4.63 -5.84 0.32
C GLY A 20 -4.70 -4.86 1.49
N LYS A 21 -3.54 -4.48 2.01
CA LYS A 21 -3.38 -3.27 2.83
C LYS A 21 -2.84 -2.19 1.91
N GLY A 22 -3.62 -1.14 1.67
CA GLY A 22 -3.29 -0.10 0.69
C GLY A 22 -3.66 1.30 1.20
N LEU A 23 -2.81 2.28 0.91
CA LEU A 23 -3.08 3.69 1.10
C LEU A 23 -3.42 4.31 -0.27
N VAL A 24 -4.57 4.99 -0.34
CA VAL A 24 -4.95 5.80 -1.51
C VAL A 24 -4.84 7.26 -1.18
N ILE A 25 -4.29 7.99 -2.14
CA ILE A 25 -4.40 9.44 -2.19
C ILE A 25 -5.47 9.75 -3.22
N ALA A 26 -6.61 10.26 -2.76
CA ALA A 26 -7.65 10.74 -3.64
C ALA A 26 -7.43 12.25 -3.83
N PRO A 27 -7.32 12.78 -5.06
CA PRO A 27 -7.36 14.21 -5.26
C PRO A 27 -8.73 14.73 -4.80
N VAL A 28 -8.73 15.81 -4.01
CA VAL A 28 -9.93 16.64 -3.86
C VAL A 28 -10.17 17.28 -5.23
N GLU A 29 -11.37 17.11 -5.77
CA GLU A 29 -11.87 17.76 -6.98
C GLU A 29 -11.42 19.22 -7.04
N GLN A 30 -10.40 19.52 -7.84
CA GLN A 30 -10.03 20.91 -8.12
C GLN A 30 -10.96 21.42 -9.22
N ASN A 31 -12.03 22.11 -8.79
CA ASN A 31 -12.92 22.87 -9.66
C ASN A 31 -12.13 23.88 -10.51
N ARG A 32 -11.81 23.51 -11.75
CA ARG A 32 -11.58 24.49 -12.83
C ARG A 32 -12.94 24.98 -13.29
N GLY A 33 -13.38 26.08 -12.67
CA GLY A 33 -14.66 26.70 -12.95
C GLY A 33 -14.82 27.17 -14.40
N LYS A 34 -15.98 26.83 -14.98
CA LYS A 34 -16.80 27.73 -15.79
C LYS A 34 -18.27 27.42 -15.52
N GLU A 35 -19.01 28.43 -15.09
CA GLU A 35 -20.46 28.40 -14.90
C GLU A 35 -21.21 28.13 -16.20
N GLY A 36 -22.28 27.36 -16.09
CA GLY A 36 -23.28 27.14 -17.13
C GLY A 36 -24.34 26.17 -16.64
N ALA A 37 -25.38 26.68 -15.98
CA ALA A 37 -26.53 25.89 -15.57
C ALA A 37 -27.32 25.38 -16.79
N ILE A 38 -27.51 24.07 -16.91
CA ILE A 38 -28.65 23.45 -17.61
C ILE A 38 -29.03 22.10 -17.01
N ALA A 39 -30.32 22.02 -16.64
CA ALA A 39 -31.23 20.87 -16.60
C ALA A 39 -30.76 19.48 -16.13
N SER A 40 -31.41 19.03 -15.06
CA SER A 40 -31.54 17.65 -14.61
C SER A 40 -32.00 16.70 -15.73
N THR A 41 -31.12 15.80 -16.14
CA THR A 41 -31.50 14.52 -16.76
C THR A 41 -30.92 13.40 -15.91
N ASN A 42 -31.80 12.59 -15.32
CA ASN A 42 -31.48 11.28 -14.77
C ASN A 42 -31.04 10.36 -15.92
N GLU A 43 -29.77 10.45 -16.30
CA GLU A 43 -29.08 9.39 -17.02
C GLU A 43 -28.23 8.67 -15.98
N ALA A 44 -28.55 7.41 -15.71
CA ALA A 44 -27.67 6.54 -14.94
C ALA A 44 -26.33 6.50 -15.69
N PHE A 45 -25.31 7.17 -15.13
CA PHE A 45 -23.94 7.08 -15.59
C PHE A 45 -23.50 5.62 -15.44
N SER A 46 -23.67 4.83 -16.50
CA SER A 46 -22.92 3.60 -16.67
C SER A 46 -21.47 4.05 -16.81
N ALA A 47 -20.67 3.90 -15.74
CA ALA A 47 -19.24 4.14 -15.82
C ALA A 47 -18.70 3.37 -17.03
N ALA A 48 -18.00 4.07 -17.92
CA ALA A 48 -17.35 3.43 -19.05
C ALA A 48 -16.46 2.28 -18.53
N PRO A 49 -16.37 1.14 -19.25
CA PRO A 49 -15.48 0.07 -18.84
C PRO A 49 -14.05 0.59 -18.72
N LEU A 50 -13.33 0.15 -17.68
CA LEU A 50 -11.94 0.54 -17.48
C LEU A 50 -11.09 0.15 -18.70
N PRO A 51 -10.05 0.94 -19.05
CA PRO A 51 -9.09 0.53 -20.06
C PRO A 51 -8.47 -0.83 -19.69
N PRO A 52 -8.21 -1.70 -20.68
CA PRO A 52 -7.66 -3.04 -20.41
C PRO A 52 -6.22 -3.00 -19.89
N LYS A 53 -5.50 -1.90 -20.11
CA LYS A 53 -4.15 -1.66 -19.61
C LYS A 53 -3.95 -0.17 -19.31
N VAL A 54 -3.32 0.13 -18.18
CA VAL A 54 -2.88 1.47 -17.79
C VAL A 54 -1.47 1.38 -17.21
N LEU A 55 -0.63 2.37 -17.51
CA LEU A 55 0.66 2.57 -16.85
C LEU A 55 0.88 4.07 -16.65
N LEU A 56 1.13 4.46 -15.41
CA LEU A 56 1.45 5.84 -15.01
C LEU A 56 2.97 6.02 -15.12
N GLU A 57 3.42 6.43 -16.31
CA GLU A 57 4.86 6.57 -16.65
C GLU A 57 5.58 7.64 -15.82
N ASP A 58 4.86 8.65 -15.34
CA ASP A 58 5.43 9.83 -14.66
C ASP A 58 5.57 9.65 -13.14
N VAL A 59 5.21 8.48 -12.58
CA VAL A 59 5.40 8.21 -11.15
C VAL A 59 6.90 8.04 -10.86
N PRO A 60 7.50 8.86 -9.98
CA PRO A 60 8.87 8.67 -9.53
C PRO A 60 9.05 7.31 -8.85
N ILE A 61 10.21 6.70 -9.00
CA ILE A 61 10.55 5.43 -8.35
C ILE A 61 11.96 5.55 -7.79
N GLY A 62 12.04 6.12 -6.60
CA GLY A 62 13.29 6.36 -5.91
C GLY A 62 13.77 5.12 -5.19
N LYS A 63 15.08 4.88 -5.24
CA LYS A 63 15.71 3.84 -4.43
C LYS A 63 15.86 4.31 -2.97
N GLN A 64 15.38 3.50 -2.05
CA GLN A 64 15.52 3.65 -0.61
C GLN A 64 17.02 3.68 -0.23
N THR A 65 17.37 4.56 0.70
CA THR A 65 18.77 4.83 1.07
C THR A 65 19.15 4.30 2.45
N ARG A 66 18.17 3.72 3.15
CA ARG A 66 18.31 3.09 4.46
C ARG A 66 17.59 1.73 4.45
N PRO A 67 18.05 0.73 5.21
CA PRO A 67 17.41 -0.58 5.27
C PRO A 67 15.91 -0.60 5.58
N LEU A 68 15.41 0.35 6.38
CA LEU A 68 14.02 0.41 6.83
C LEU A 68 13.29 1.71 6.44
N ASN A 69 13.61 2.30 5.28
CA ASN A 69 12.90 3.50 4.80
C ASN A 69 12.04 3.27 3.54
N CYS A 70 11.62 2.04 3.25
CA CYS A 70 10.81 1.74 2.06
C CYS A 70 9.47 2.51 2.04
N GLU A 71 8.79 2.60 3.19
CA GLU A 71 7.50 3.30 3.30
C GLU A 71 7.67 4.80 3.14
N LEU A 72 8.78 5.33 3.66
CA LEU A 72 9.13 6.74 3.58
C LEU A 72 9.54 7.13 2.15
N GLN A 73 10.28 6.25 1.46
CA GLN A 73 10.65 6.47 0.07
C GLN A 73 9.43 6.39 -0.85
N SER A 74 8.58 5.38 -0.70
CA SER A 74 7.32 5.28 -1.45
C SER A 74 6.41 6.49 -1.21
N ALA A 75 6.31 6.98 0.03
CA ALA A 75 5.57 8.18 0.34
C ALA A 75 6.18 9.45 -0.28
N SER A 76 7.51 9.52 -0.37
CA SER A 76 8.23 10.62 -1.04
C SER A 76 7.94 10.63 -2.54
N ASP A 77 8.06 9.49 -3.19
CA ASP A 77 7.78 9.34 -4.62
C ASP A 77 6.33 9.70 -4.95
N LEU A 78 5.41 9.26 -4.10
CA LEU A 78 3.99 9.58 -4.20
C LEU A 78 3.72 11.08 -4.00
N ALA A 79 4.39 11.72 -3.03
CA ALA A 79 4.28 13.16 -2.84
C ALA A 79 4.81 13.94 -4.06
N TRP A 80 5.94 13.51 -4.62
CA TRP A 80 6.51 14.10 -5.83
C TRP A 80 5.59 13.98 -7.03
N TYR A 81 4.95 12.82 -7.22
CA TYR A 81 3.96 12.61 -8.29
C TYR A 81 2.83 13.66 -8.26
N TYR A 82 2.38 14.04 -7.06
CA TYR A 82 1.36 15.07 -6.87
C TYR A 82 1.90 16.51 -6.79
N GLY A 83 3.19 16.74 -7.09
CA GLY A 83 3.81 18.06 -7.10
C GLY A 83 4.21 18.59 -5.72
N PHE A 84 4.34 17.72 -4.72
CA PHE A 84 4.83 18.02 -3.38
C PHE A 84 6.22 17.40 -3.20
N PRO A 85 7.33 18.10 -3.53
CA PRO A 85 8.66 17.52 -3.63
C PRO A 85 9.34 17.29 -2.27
N TYR A 86 8.64 16.63 -1.34
CA TYR A 86 9.16 16.26 -0.03
C TYR A 86 10.03 15.02 -0.12
N THR A 87 11.17 15.07 0.54
CA THR A 87 12.10 13.94 0.71
C THR A 87 11.54 12.94 1.73
N TRP A 88 12.10 11.72 1.74
CA TRP A 88 11.71 10.70 2.71
C TRP A 88 12.02 11.13 4.15
N ASP A 89 13.07 11.92 4.40
CA ASP A 89 13.45 12.39 5.74
C ASP A 89 12.57 13.53 6.23
N GLU A 90 12.12 14.43 5.34
CA GLU A 90 11.11 15.42 5.68
C GLU A 90 9.76 14.77 6.01
N ILE A 91 9.34 13.76 5.23
CA ILE A 91 8.13 12.96 5.55
C ILE A 91 8.31 12.26 6.90
N PHE A 92 9.49 11.70 7.16
CA PHE A 92 9.78 11.01 8.40
C PHE A 92 9.63 11.91 9.63
N ALA A 93 9.98 13.19 9.52
CA ALA A 93 9.79 14.16 10.60
C ALA A 93 8.32 14.30 11.03
N TYR A 94 7.37 14.10 10.11
CA TYR A 94 5.93 14.08 10.41
C TYR A 94 5.42 12.70 10.88
N VAL A 95 5.98 11.62 10.32
CA VAL A 95 5.64 10.23 10.71
C VAL A 95 6.03 9.95 12.16
N GLY A 96 7.24 10.34 12.54
CA GLY A 96 7.80 10.13 13.88
C GLY A 96 8.07 8.66 14.23
N HIS A 97 8.60 8.44 15.42
CA HIS A 97 8.86 7.12 15.99
C HIS A 97 7.77 6.71 16.98
N ASP A 98 7.46 5.41 17.05
CA ASP A 98 6.79 4.82 18.21
C ASP A 98 7.69 3.79 18.93
N PRO A 99 8.35 4.18 20.03
CA PRO A 99 9.24 3.30 20.79
C PRO A 99 8.50 2.21 21.59
N ASN A 100 7.16 2.21 21.59
CA ASN A 100 6.34 1.20 22.24
C ASN A 100 6.04 0.00 21.34
N GLY A 101 6.36 0.10 20.04
CA GLY A 101 6.23 -1.00 19.09
C GLY A 101 4.93 -1.02 18.30
N ASN A 102 4.16 0.08 18.24
CA ASN A 102 2.94 0.16 17.47
C ASN A 102 3.15 0.88 16.11
N PRO A 103 3.26 0.13 14.99
CA PRO A 103 3.46 0.69 13.66
C PRO A 103 2.27 1.51 13.15
N HIS A 104 1.09 1.42 13.77
CA HIS A 104 -0.06 2.30 13.48
C HIS A 104 0.10 3.70 14.10
N LYS A 105 1.03 3.87 15.04
CA LYS A 105 1.30 5.15 15.72
C LYS A 105 2.52 5.88 15.16
N GLY A 106 3.55 5.17 14.73
CA GLY A 106 4.76 5.73 14.13
C GLY A 106 5.74 4.62 13.76
N PHE A 107 6.94 4.99 13.31
CA PHE A 107 7.97 4.01 12.95
C PHE A 107 8.46 3.20 14.14
N VAL A 108 8.48 1.88 13.98
CA VAL A 108 8.95 0.92 14.98
C VAL A 108 10.36 0.46 14.63
N GLY A 109 11.33 0.95 15.39
CA GLY A 109 12.74 0.61 15.29
C GLY A 109 13.57 1.57 16.11
N ARG A 110 14.81 1.16 16.43
CA ARG A 110 15.79 2.05 17.08
C ARG A 110 16.43 2.99 16.07
N SER A 111 16.63 2.51 14.85
CA SER A 111 17.19 3.27 13.73
C SER A 111 16.57 2.79 12.42
N LEU A 112 16.55 3.65 11.40
CA LEU A 112 16.27 3.27 10.01
C LEU A 112 17.36 2.33 9.43
N ASP A 113 18.50 2.21 10.13
CA ASP A 113 19.61 1.30 9.82
C ASP A 113 19.54 -0.04 10.56
N ASP A 114 18.46 -0.31 11.31
CA ASP A 114 18.27 -1.62 11.91
C ASP A 114 18.15 -2.72 10.82
N PRO A 115 18.55 -3.98 11.10
CA PRO A 115 18.46 -5.05 10.12
C PRO A 115 17.01 -5.28 9.63
N PRO A 116 16.78 -5.40 8.32
CA PRO A 116 15.44 -5.53 7.76
C PRO A 116 14.82 -6.90 8.03
N GLY A 117 13.50 -6.98 7.83
CA GLY A 117 12.74 -8.24 7.85
C GLY A 117 12.52 -8.85 9.23
N ARG A 118 12.66 -8.07 10.29
CA ARG A 118 12.42 -8.51 11.67
C ARG A 118 11.06 -8.03 12.18
N LEU A 119 10.74 -8.35 13.43
CA LEU A 119 9.56 -7.86 14.15
C LEU A 119 10.03 -7.15 15.42
N TYR A 120 9.15 -6.37 16.03
CA TYR A 120 9.36 -5.81 17.38
C TYR A 120 9.81 -6.91 18.37
N PRO A 121 10.83 -6.69 19.24
CA PRO A 121 11.46 -5.41 19.60
C PRO A 121 12.62 -4.96 18.69
N TYR A 122 12.86 -5.63 17.57
CA TYR A 122 13.80 -5.16 16.56
C TYR A 122 13.16 -4.10 15.64
N GLY A 123 13.94 -3.52 14.74
CA GLY A 123 13.42 -2.68 13.66
C GLY A 123 12.39 -3.43 12.82
N TYR A 124 11.29 -2.75 12.53
CA TYR A 124 10.15 -3.29 11.79
C TYR A 124 9.78 -2.40 10.61
N GLY A 125 9.30 -1.18 10.88
CA GLY A 125 8.69 -0.32 9.86
C GLY A 125 7.54 0.50 10.41
N VAL A 126 6.68 1.00 9.53
CA VAL A 126 5.52 1.84 9.83
C VAL A 126 4.32 1.48 8.94
N TYR A 127 3.12 1.55 9.48
CA TYR A 127 1.90 1.27 8.72
C TYR A 127 1.31 2.50 8.04
N ALA A 128 0.18 2.30 7.36
CA ALA A 128 -0.46 3.29 6.52
C ALA A 128 -0.95 4.52 7.31
N GLU A 129 -1.36 4.39 8.57
CA GLU A 129 -1.94 5.53 9.31
C GLU A 129 -0.95 6.65 9.58
N PRO A 130 0.27 6.40 10.11
CA PRO A 130 1.27 7.46 10.26
C PRO A 130 1.67 8.10 8.92
N ILE A 131 1.83 7.30 7.85
CA ILE A 131 2.12 7.83 6.50
C ILE A 131 0.98 8.75 6.05
N ALA A 132 -0.28 8.31 6.13
CA ALA A 132 -1.43 9.12 5.74
C ALA A 132 -1.53 10.42 6.54
N ARG A 133 -1.23 10.39 7.85
CA ARG A 133 -1.20 11.59 8.69
C ARG A 133 -0.11 12.55 8.23
N ALA A 134 1.09 12.05 7.97
CA ALA A 134 2.21 12.85 7.47
C ALA A 134 1.91 13.51 6.12
N LEU A 135 1.38 12.74 5.16
CA LEU A 135 1.00 13.26 3.85
C LEU A 135 -0.08 14.35 3.95
N LYS A 136 -1.07 14.18 4.83
CA LYS A 136 -2.07 15.23 5.09
C LYS A 136 -1.48 16.49 5.71
N GLN A 137 -0.45 16.37 6.56
CA GLN A 137 0.22 17.53 7.15
C GLN A 137 0.99 18.36 6.13
N ILE A 138 1.49 17.73 5.05
CA ILE A 138 2.15 18.44 3.94
C ILE A 138 1.17 18.92 2.86
N GLY A 139 -0.14 18.79 3.09
CA GLY A 139 -1.19 19.27 2.18
C GLY A 139 -1.66 18.25 1.14
N LEU A 140 -1.23 17.00 1.22
CA LEU A 140 -1.61 15.93 0.30
C LEU A 140 -2.72 15.04 0.91
N PRO A 141 -3.95 15.03 0.37
CA PRO A 141 -5.05 14.26 0.94
C PRO A 141 -4.83 12.74 0.84
N ALA A 142 -4.57 12.08 1.97
CA ALA A 142 -4.35 10.63 2.02
C ALA A 142 -5.40 9.90 2.88
N LYS A 143 -5.86 8.75 2.38
CA LYS A 143 -6.85 7.88 3.02
C LYS A 143 -6.35 6.44 3.09
N VAL A 144 -6.44 5.84 4.27
CA VAL A 144 -6.09 4.44 4.51
C VAL A 144 -7.24 3.54 4.10
N HIS A 145 -6.92 2.48 3.37
CA HIS A 145 -7.84 1.44 2.96
C HIS A 145 -7.33 0.06 3.39
N TYR A 146 -8.27 -0.84 3.63
CA TYR A 146 -7.99 -2.20 4.06
C TYR A 146 -8.89 -3.16 3.28
N ASN A 147 -8.31 -4.26 2.81
CA ASN A 147 -8.97 -5.36 2.11
C ASN A 147 -9.73 -4.93 0.85
N GLU A 148 -9.16 -3.99 0.09
CA GLU A 148 -9.72 -3.58 -1.20
C GLU A 148 -9.42 -4.61 -2.29
N SER A 149 -10.29 -4.68 -3.30
CA SER A 149 -10.17 -5.65 -4.38
C SER A 149 -9.16 -5.22 -5.45
N ARG A 150 -8.77 -6.18 -6.30
CA ARG A 150 -8.00 -5.88 -7.51
C ARG A 150 -8.74 -4.94 -8.45
N GLU A 151 -10.06 -5.04 -8.53
CA GLU A 151 -10.89 -4.17 -9.36
C GLU A 151 -10.79 -2.72 -8.86
N TRP A 152 -10.85 -2.52 -7.55
CA TRP A 152 -10.65 -1.20 -6.96
C TRP A 152 -9.24 -0.65 -7.24
N LEU A 153 -8.19 -1.48 -7.20
CA LEU A 153 -6.83 -1.05 -7.58
C LEU A 153 -6.78 -0.57 -9.03
N LYS A 154 -7.43 -1.31 -9.94
CA LYS A 154 -7.56 -0.92 -11.36
C LYS A 154 -8.30 0.41 -11.51
N GLU A 155 -9.39 0.60 -10.77
CA GLU A 155 -10.15 1.87 -10.78
C GLU A 155 -9.28 3.06 -10.34
N GLN A 156 -8.50 2.91 -9.27
CA GLN A 156 -7.61 3.98 -8.80
C GLN A 156 -6.55 4.33 -9.84
N VAL A 157 -5.85 3.32 -10.36
CA VAL A 157 -4.77 3.53 -11.34
C VAL A 157 -5.32 4.08 -12.66
N ALA A 158 -6.49 3.62 -13.12
CA ALA A 158 -7.17 4.16 -14.30
C ALA A 158 -7.60 5.62 -14.13
N ALA A 159 -7.90 6.03 -12.90
CA ALA A 159 -8.18 7.42 -12.55
C ALA A 159 -6.90 8.30 -12.42
N GLY A 160 -5.71 7.73 -12.65
CA GLY A 160 -4.44 8.43 -12.48
C GLY A 160 -3.91 8.47 -11.05
N ASN A 161 -4.46 7.65 -10.15
CA ASN A 161 -4.04 7.60 -8.75
C ASN A 161 -3.12 6.38 -8.52
N PRO A 162 -1.80 6.55 -8.42
CA PRO A 162 -0.93 5.47 -7.94
C PRO A 162 -1.30 5.12 -6.50
N VAL A 163 -1.25 3.82 -6.17
CA VAL A 163 -1.67 3.31 -4.85
C VAL A 163 -0.46 2.76 -4.11
N MET A 164 -0.17 3.27 -2.92
CA MET A 164 0.87 2.70 -2.08
C MET A 164 0.34 1.47 -1.35
N ILE A 165 1.03 0.33 -1.42
CA ILE A 165 0.61 -0.93 -0.81
C ILE A 165 1.68 -1.48 0.14
N TRP A 166 1.23 -2.28 1.11
CA TRP A 166 2.09 -3.03 2.03
C TRP A 166 2.00 -4.51 1.67
N ALA A 167 3.15 -5.14 1.50
CA ALA A 167 3.29 -6.54 1.15
C ALA A 167 4.57 -7.13 1.78
N THR A 168 5.02 -8.28 1.28
CA THR A 168 6.38 -8.77 1.59
C THR A 168 7.31 -8.42 0.44
N GLY A 169 8.60 -8.26 0.71
CA GLY A 169 9.57 -7.84 -0.32
C GLY A 169 9.65 -8.76 -1.55
N THR A 170 9.20 -10.01 -1.44
CA THR A 170 9.15 -10.96 -2.58
C THR A 170 7.73 -11.21 -3.09
N MET A 171 6.73 -10.48 -2.61
CA MET A 171 5.30 -10.72 -2.86
C MET A 171 4.80 -12.12 -2.49
N GLU A 172 5.57 -12.86 -1.69
CA GLU A 172 5.18 -14.17 -1.19
C GLU A 172 4.33 -14.03 0.08
N VAL A 173 3.29 -14.86 0.18
CA VAL A 173 2.52 -14.98 1.43
C VAL A 173 3.42 -15.51 2.53
N ARG A 174 3.49 -14.79 3.64
CA ARG A 174 4.23 -15.18 4.85
C ARG A 174 3.26 -15.32 6.03
N PRO A 175 3.60 -16.16 7.03
CA PRO A 175 2.81 -16.25 8.26
C PRO A 175 2.66 -14.88 8.93
N VAL A 176 1.42 -14.57 9.33
CA VAL A 176 1.16 -13.42 10.19
C VAL A 176 1.54 -13.79 11.62
N GLU A 177 2.49 -13.04 12.19
CA GLU A 177 2.91 -13.12 13.58
C GLU A 177 2.27 -11.99 14.39
N THR A 178 2.28 -12.13 15.71
CA THR A 178 1.80 -11.08 16.61
C THR A 178 2.83 -10.74 17.68
N TRP A 179 2.80 -9.50 18.15
CA TRP A 179 3.50 -9.08 19.35
C TRP A 179 2.62 -8.19 20.20
N THR A 180 2.94 -8.08 21.48
CA THR A 180 2.33 -7.13 22.40
C THR A 180 3.25 -5.92 22.53
N THR A 181 2.72 -4.72 22.28
CA THR A 181 3.43 -3.46 22.47
C THR A 181 3.65 -3.17 23.95
N LYS A 182 4.51 -2.19 24.28
CA LYS A 182 4.72 -1.80 25.69
C LYS A 182 3.46 -1.28 26.38
N ASP A 183 2.54 -0.68 25.62
CA ASP A 183 1.24 -0.21 26.08
C ASP A 183 0.13 -1.27 26.01
N GLY A 184 0.47 -2.54 25.75
CA GLY A 184 -0.45 -3.68 25.85
C GLY A 184 -1.33 -3.92 24.63
N VAL A 185 -1.07 -3.26 23.50
CA VAL A 185 -1.79 -3.47 22.24
C VAL A 185 -1.22 -4.70 21.54
N ILE A 186 -2.08 -5.57 21.02
CA ILE A 186 -1.67 -6.67 20.15
C ILE A 186 -1.58 -6.14 18.72
N VAL A 187 -0.41 -6.27 18.12
CA VAL A 187 -0.16 -5.92 16.71
C VAL A 187 0.04 -7.20 15.91
N ARG A 188 -0.46 -7.19 14.66
CA ARG A 188 -0.27 -8.25 13.66
C ARG A 188 0.70 -7.75 12.60
N GLY A 189 1.77 -8.50 12.32
CA GLY A 189 2.71 -8.17 11.26
C GLY A 189 3.31 -9.40 10.60
N VAL A 190 4.16 -9.17 9.61
CA VAL A 190 4.84 -10.22 8.83
C VAL A 190 6.32 -9.89 8.76
N ARG A 191 7.17 -10.91 8.73
CA ARG A 191 8.61 -10.71 8.46
C ARG A 191 8.83 -10.38 7.00
N GLY A 192 9.80 -9.52 6.75
CA GLY A 192 10.10 -9.03 5.41
C GLY A 192 8.98 -8.17 4.84
N GLU A 193 8.23 -7.48 5.71
CA GLU A 193 7.29 -6.44 5.28
C GLU A 193 8.02 -5.40 4.43
N HIS A 194 7.33 -4.92 3.41
CA HIS A 194 7.83 -3.97 2.42
C HIS A 194 6.67 -3.18 1.80
N THR A 195 7.00 -2.06 1.16
CA THR A 195 6.02 -1.23 0.45
C THR A 195 6.34 -1.05 -1.02
N PHE A 196 5.31 -0.81 -1.81
CA PHE A 196 5.40 -0.58 -3.25
C PHE A 196 4.40 0.49 -3.67
N LEU A 197 4.63 1.12 -4.82
CA LEU A 197 3.61 1.91 -5.52
C LEU A 197 3.02 1.09 -6.67
N VAL A 198 1.71 0.83 -6.66
CA VAL A 198 0.98 0.31 -7.82
C VAL A 198 0.82 1.45 -8.82
N ILE A 199 1.47 1.32 -9.97
CA ILE A 199 1.54 2.38 -11.00
C ILE A 199 0.93 1.95 -12.33
N GLY A 200 0.51 0.70 -12.45
CA GLY A 200 -0.07 0.19 -13.68
C GLY A 200 -0.73 -1.15 -13.48
N TYR A 201 -1.57 -1.52 -14.45
CA TYR A 201 -2.19 -2.84 -14.51
C TYR A 201 -2.50 -3.24 -15.93
N ASP A 202 -2.65 -4.54 -16.16
CA ASP A 202 -3.36 -5.08 -17.31
C ASP A 202 -4.29 -6.25 -16.90
N GLU A 203 -4.69 -7.07 -17.88
CA GLU A 203 -5.48 -8.27 -17.63
C GLU A 203 -4.78 -9.28 -16.72
N ASN A 204 -3.46 -9.40 -16.81
CA ASN A 204 -2.66 -10.47 -16.22
C ASN A 204 -1.97 -10.04 -14.92
N GLY A 205 -1.74 -8.74 -14.70
CA GLY A 205 -0.99 -8.31 -13.52
C GLY A 205 -0.91 -6.80 -13.29
N VAL A 206 0.04 -6.43 -12.44
CA VAL A 206 0.34 -5.05 -11.99
C VAL A 206 1.79 -4.68 -12.21
N TRP A 207 2.02 -3.41 -12.55
CA TRP A 207 3.34 -2.79 -12.45
C TRP A 207 3.48 -2.09 -11.11
N LEU A 208 4.59 -2.37 -10.43
CA LEU A 208 4.93 -1.82 -9.13
C LEU A 208 6.23 -1.03 -9.22
N GLY A 209 6.28 0.15 -8.64
CA GLY A 209 7.54 0.81 -8.29
C GLY A 209 8.05 0.24 -6.97
N ASP A 210 9.23 -0.37 -7.00
CA ASP A 210 9.88 -0.94 -5.83
C ASP A 210 10.94 0.05 -5.27
N PRO A 211 10.75 0.60 -4.06
CA PRO A 211 11.75 1.45 -3.44
C PRO A 211 13.03 0.69 -3.07
N TRP A 212 13.04 -0.64 -2.98
CA TRP A 212 14.23 -1.41 -2.61
C TRP A 212 15.42 -1.19 -3.56
N ASP A 213 15.13 -1.20 -4.86
CA ASP A 213 16.14 -1.05 -5.92
C ASP A 213 15.87 0.12 -6.89
N GLY A 214 14.72 0.78 -6.76
CA GLY A 214 14.30 1.89 -7.60
C GLY A 214 13.86 1.44 -9.00
N GLN A 215 13.36 0.20 -9.14
CA GLN A 215 12.93 -0.37 -10.41
C GLN A 215 11.41 -0.53 -10.51
N ARG A 216 10.96 -0.77 -11.75
CA ARG A 216 9.59 -1.20 -12.06
C ARG A 216 9.57 -2.71 -12.18
N ASP A 217 8.79 -3.35 -11.34
CA ASP A 217 8.55 -4.79 -11.40
C ASP A 217 7.13 -5.10 -11.84
N TYR A 218 6.95 -6.29 -12.40
CA TYR A 218 5.64 -6.77 -12.84
C TYR A 218 5.27 -8.06 -12.12
N TYR A 219 4.09 -8.08 -11.53
CA TYR A 219 3.56 -9.22 -10.79
C TYR A 219 2.21 -9.65 -11.34
N SER A 220 1.99 -10.95 -11.49
CA SER A 220 0.67 -11.50 -11.82
C SER A 220 -0.31 -11.36 -10.65
N TRP A 221 -1.61 -11.31 -10.95
CA TRP A 221 -2.69 -11.31 -9.96
C TRP A 221 -2.72 -12.57 -9.07
#